data_AF-A0A7L8RQG2-F1
#
_entry.id   AF-A0A7L8RQG2-F1
#
_cell.length_a   1.000
_cell.length_b   1.000
_cell.length_c   1.000
_cell.angle_alpha   90.00
_cell.angle_beta   90.00
_cell.angle_gamma   90.00
#
_symmetry.space_group_name_H-M   'P 1'
#
loop_
_entity.id
_entity.type
_entity.pdbx_description
1 polymer ?
#
loop_
_entity_poly.entity_id
_entity_poly.type
_entity_poly.pdbx_seq_one_letter_code
_entity_poly.pdbx_strand_id
1 'polypeptide(L)'
;MTFLTLPQQGRRIAVGDSKTILQAALDAGIAYPHSCRSGRCGACKSRLVSGHVELGKHSPFALSEQDRADGFILACRAVPSDDVVVEWLVEAFAPQPTEAQQAEVVAIERMTHDILSIRLALADRTSFRFAAGQYLSLAVPGAPARNYSMASRPNEELVELHVRAVPGGLTSGRIHASLVAGDTVQIDGPAGSAYLREVHSGPIVALAGGSGLAPIKSIVETALHQGMAQPIHVYFGVRAERDLYLVEHFRALERQFRNLSFMPVLSQTASDGWRSGFIADALAQDHSDLTGAKAYVAGPPAMVDSCLAALGALGVHAFDIHADAFFTPEGSDNNGA
;
A
#
# COMPACT_ATOMS: atom_id res chain seq x y z
N MET A 1 -16.38 -11.44 28.50
CA MET A 1 -16.80 -10.58 27.38
C MET A 1 -16.00 -9.31 27.52
N THR A 2 -15.17 -9.01 26.53
CA THR A 2 -14.15 -7.97 26.59
C THR A 2 -14.59 -6.77 25.76
N PHE A 3 -14.34 -5.54 26.21
CA PHE A 3 -14.70 -4.33 25.50
C PHE A 3 -13.49 -3.54 24.99
N LEU A 4 -13.62 -2.98 23.79
CA LEU A 4 -12.69 -2.03 23.20
C LEU A 4 -13.34 -0.64 23.23
N THR A 5 -12.66 0.31 23.86
CA THR A 5 -13.05 1.73 23.86
C THR A 5 -12.12 2.51 22.94
N LEU A 6 -12.70 3.30 22.04
CA LEU A 6 -12.01 4.15 21.08
C LEU A 6 -12.42 5.60 21.34
N PRO A 7 -11.68 6.35 22.20
CA PRO A 7 -12.04 7.71 22.60
C PRO A 7 -12.24 8.65 21.39
N GLN A 8 -11.41 8.48 20.36
CA GLN A 8 -11.44 9.28 19.13
C GLN A 8 -12.71 9.13 18.30
N GLN A 9 -13.52 8.10 18.57
CA GLN A 9 -14.82 7.88 17.94
C GLN A 9 -15.97 8.03 18.94
N GLY A 10 -15.69 8.20 20.23
CA GLY A 10 -16.69 8.11 21.29
C GLY A 10 -17.42 6.77 21.33
N ARG A 11 -16.78 5.68 20.85
CA ARG A 11 -17.41 4.35 20.73
C ARG A 11 -16.80 3.35 21.70
N ARG A 12 -17.65 2.50 22.28
CA ARG A 12 -17.28 1.28 23.02
C ARG A 12 -17.95 0.09 22.35
N ILE A 13 -17.15 -0.90 21.95
CA ILE A 13 -17.64 -2.07 21.21
C ILE A 13 -17.22 -3.37 21.90
N ALA A 14 -18.03 -4.42 21.76
CA ALA A 14 -17.68 -5.75 22.25
C ALA A 14 -16.65 -6.39 21.31
N VAL A 15 -15.61 -6.99 21.89
CA VAL A 15 -14.59 -7.76 21.18
C VAL A 15 -14.97 -9.23 21.28
N GLY A 16 -15.18 -9.87 20.13
CA GLY A 16 -15.42 -11.32 20.08
C GLY A 16 -14.19 -12.11 20.48
N ASP A 17 -14.39 -13.34 20.95
CA ASP A 17 -13.30 -14.21 21.41
C ASP A 17 -12.21 -14.36 20.34
N SER A 18 -10.95 -14.23 20.75
CA SER A 18 -9.76 -14.33 19.89
C SER A 18 -9.69 -13.32 18.72
N LYS A 19 -10.55 -12.28 18.70
CA LYS A 19 -10.48 -11.22 17.68
C LYS A 19 -9.42 -10.18 18.06
N THR A 20 -8.70 -9.71 17.04
CA THR A 20 -7.79 -8.58 17.19
C THR A 20 -8.59 -7.28 17.32
N ILE A 21 -8.00 -6.25 17.91
CA ILE A 21 -8.57 -4.90 18.01
C ILE A 21 -9.03 -4.41 16.62
N LEU A 22 -8.19 -4.61 15.59
CA LEU A 22 -8.52 -4.22 14.23
C LEU A 22 -9.75 -4.96 13.71
N GLN A 23 -9.84 -6.29 13.89
CA GLN A 23 -10.97 -7.07 13.39
C GLN A 23 -12.27 -6.63 14.05
N ALA A 24 -12.26 -6.45 15.38
CA ALA A 24 -13.44 -5.98 16.12
C ALA A 24 -13.89 -4.59 15.66
N ALA A 25 -12.96 -3.66 15.43
CA ALA A 25 -13.28 -2.32 14.94
C ALA A 25 -13.92 -2.35 13.54
N LEU A 26 -13.34 -3.11 12.61
CA LEU A 26 -13.87 -3.22 11.23
C LEU A 26 -15.23 -3.92 11.20
N ASP A 27 -15.43 -4.97 11.98
CA ASP A 27 -16.74 -5.66 12.11
C ASP A 27 -17.83 -4.72 12.64
N ALA A 28 -17.46 -3.75 13.47
CA ALA A 28 -18.35 -2.73 14.00
C ALA A 28 -18.51 -1.51 13.06
N GLY A 29 -17.99 -1.57 11.83
CA GLY A 29 -18.03 -0.49 10.85
C GLY A 29 -17.16 0.72 11.20
N ILE A 30 -16.14 0.55 12.05
CA ILE A 30 -15.20 1.62 12.40
C ILE A 30 -14.03 1.60 11.42
N ALA A 31 -13.79 2.72 10.75
CA ALA A 31 -12.66 2.92 9.85
C ALA A 31 -11.33 3.04 10.65
N TYR A 32 -10.84 1.92 11.15
CA TYR A 32 -9.58 1.86 11.90
C TYR A 32 -8.37 1.94 10.94
N PRO A 33 -7.34 2.76 11.20
CA PRO A 33 -6.16 2.86 10.34
C PRO A 33 -5.42 1.51 10.19
N HIS A 34 -5.32 0.99 8.95
CA HIS A 34 -4.59 -0.25 8.67
C HIS A 34 -4.21 -0.40 7.19
N SER A 35 -3.27 -1.31 6.91
CA SER A 35 -2.85 -1.72 5.56
C SER A 35 -2.66 -3.24 5.49
N CYS A 36 -1.51 -3.78 5.88
CA CYS A 36 -1.14 -5.19 5.64
C CYS A 36 -1.94 -6.26 6.41
N ARG A 37 -2.57 -5.90 7.54
CA ARG A 37 -3.19 -6.81 8.53
C ARG A 37 -2.29 -7.95 9.05
N SER A 38 -0.98 -7.91 8.77
CA SER A 38 -0.01 -8.97 9.09
C SER A 38 1.11 -8.50 10.01
N GLY A 39 0.99 -7.32 10.63
CA GLY A 39 1.96 -6.81 11.59
C GLY A 39 3.30 -6.38 10.98
N ARG A 40 3.33 -6.02 9.69
CA ARG A 40 4.55 -5.62 8.97
C ARG A 40 4.63 -4.12 8.63
N CYS A 41 3.51 -3.50 8.27
CA CYS A 41 3.51 -2.13 7.75
C CYS A 41 3.49 -1.02 8.82
N GLY A 42 3.26 -1.35 10.10
CA GLY A 42 3.10 -0.32 11.16
C GLY A 42 1.82 0.53 11.09
N ALA A 43 1.07 0.54 9.99
CA ALA A 43 -0.15 1.33 9.78
C ALA A 43 -1.20 1.33 10.91
N CYS A 44 -1.35 0.22 11.61
CA CYS A 44 -2.30 0.06 12.71
C CYS A 44 -1.69 0.34 14.09
N LYS A 45 -0.49 0.94 14.13
CA LYS A 45 0.19 1.31 15.38
C LYS A 45 -0.66 2.30 16.14
N SER A 46 -0.92 1.96 17.40
CA SER A 46 -1.82 2.67 18.28
C SER A 46 -1.26 2.66 19.69
N ARG A 47 -1.58 3.68 20.48
CA ARG A 47 -1.27 3.73 21.91
C ARG A 47 -2.30 2.92 22.68
N LEU A 48 -1.83 1.99 23.50
CA LEU A 48 -2.65 1.33 24.50
C LEU A 48 -2.76 2.26 25.71
N VAL A 49 -3.91 2.88 25.89
CA VAL A 49 -4.16 3.84 26.98
C VAL A 49 -4.42 3.10 28.29
N SER A 50 -5.16 1.99 28.24
CA SER A 50 -5.40 1.11 29.39
C SER A 50 -5.76 -0.31 28.95
N GLY A 51 -5.63 -1.26 29.89
CA GLY A 51 -5.90 -2.68 29.68
C GLY A 51 -4.69 -3.45 29.19
N HIS A 52 -4.90 -4.70 28.81
CA HIS A 52 -3.86 -5.63 28.39
C HIS A 52 -4.22 -6.32 27.07
N VAL A 53 -3.19 -6.55 26.27
CA VAL A 53 -3.31 -7.25 24.99
C VAL A 53 -2.22 -8.31 24.87
N GLU A 54 -2.58 -9.42 24.24
CA GLU A 54 -1.64 -10.39 23.72
C GLU A 54 -1.27 -10.00 22.27
N LEU A 55 0.01 -9.72 22.04
CA LEU A 55 0.52 -9.36 20.72
C LEU A 55 1.01 -10.60 19.98
N GLY A 56 0.41 -10.88 18.82
CA GLY A 56 0.90 -11.88 17.88
C GLY A 56 2.22 -11.48 17.22
N LYS A 57 2.80 -12.41 16.43
CA LYS A 57 4.04 -12.18 15.68
C LYS A 57 3.95 -10.92 14.78
N HIS A 58 4.97 -10.09 14.83
CA HIS A 58 5.07 -8.84 14.07
C HIS A 58 6.52 -8.54 13.72
N SER A 59 6.72 -7.64 12.76
CA SER A 59 8.04 -7.14 12.41
C SER A 59 8.52 -6.12 13.46
N PRO A 60 9.78 -6.20 13.95
CA PRO A 60 10.38 -5.17 14.81
C PRO A 60 10.38 -3.78 14.16
N PHE A 61 10.32 -3.72 12.83
CA PHE A 61 10.16 -2.46 12.11
C PHE A 61 8.76 -1.85 12.33
N ALA A 62 7.72 -2.68 12.34
CA ALA A 62 6.35 -2.23 12.53
C ALA A 62 6.09 -1.78 13.98
N LEU A 63 6.72 -2.44 14.94
CA LEU A 63 6.64 -2.16 16.36
C LEU A 63 7.94 -2.63 17.03
N SER A 64 8.79 -1.68 17.39
CA SER A 64 10.07 -1.94 18.05
C SER A 64 9.88 -2.32 19.53
N GLU A 65 10.93 -2.83 20.18
CA GLU A 65 10.90 -3.06 21.63
C GLU A 65 10.71 -1.75 22.41
N GLN A 66 11.29 -0.65 21.94
CA GLN A 66 11.08 0.67 22.53
C GLN A 66 9.63 1.13 22.35
N ASP A 67 9.05 0.96 21.15
CA ASP A 67 7.63 1.29 20.94
C ASP A 67 6.73 0.52 21.94
N ARG A 68 7.04 -0.76 22.19
CA ARG A 68 6.30 -1.57 23.17
C ARG A 68 6.48 -1.06 24.59
N ALA A 69 7.70 -0.67 24.96
CA ALA A 69 7.98 -0.06 26.26
C ALA A 69 7.24 1.27 26.44
N ASP A 70 7.07 2.02 25.35
CA ASP A 70 6.33 3.29 25.31
C ASP A 70 4.79 3.11 25.25
N GLY A 71 4.31 1.86 25.32
CA GLY A 71 2.88 1.52 25.37
C GLY A 71 2.19 1.47 24.01
N PHE A 72 2.93 1.34 22.91
CA PHE A 72 2.35 1.14 21.59
C PHE A 72 2.07 -0.34 21.28
N ILE A 73 1.04 -0.56 20.49
CA ILE A 73 0.57 -1.86 20.01
C ILE A 73 0.28 -1.80 18.52
N LEU A 74 0.20 -2.96 17.87
CA LEU A 74 -0.35 -3.09 16.52
C LEU A 74 -1.76 -3.66 16.60
N ALA A 75 -2.79 -2.87 16.28
CA ALA A 75 -4.18 -3.30 16.40
C ALA A 75 -4.50 -4.56 15.57
N CYS A 76 -3.80 -4.80 14.46
CA CYS A 76 -3.96 -6.01 13.64
C CYS A 76 -3.37 -7.29 14.26
N ARG A 77 -2.55 -7.16 15.31
CA ARG A 77 -1.90 -8.28 16.01
C ARG A 77 -2.24 -8.33 17.50
N ALA A 78 -2.91 -7.32 18.04
CA ALA A 78 -3.25 -7.23 19.44
C ALA A 78 -4.64 -7.83 19.72
N VAL A 79 -4.67 -8.90 20.51
CA VAL A 79 -5.89 -9.54 21.03
C VAL A 79 -6.08 -9.09 22.49
N PRO A 80 -7.16 -8.36 22.83
CA PRO A 80 -7.41 -7.93 24.20
C PRO A 80 -7.65 -9.11 25.15
N SER A 81 -6.95 -9.12 26.30
CA SER A 81 -7.21 -10.08 27.38
C SER A 81 -8.18 -9.53 28.44
N ASP A 82 -8.36 -8.21 28.49
CA ASP A 82 -9.35 -7.49 29.31
C ASP A 82 -9.86 -6.23 28.59
N ASP A 83 -10.70 -5.44 29.27
CA ASP A 83 -11.24 -4.20 28.71
C ASP A 83 -10.12 -3.20 28.40
N VAL A 84 -10.00 -2.83 27.13
CA VAL A 84 -8.93 -1.98 26.62
C VAL A 84 -9.43 -0.63 26.12
N VAL A 85 -8.59 0.39 26.30
CA VAL A 85 -8.75 1.72 25.69
C VAL A 85 -7.56 1.94 24.75
N VAL A 86 -7.85 2.24 23.48
CA VAL A 86 -6.82 2.36 22.44
C VAL A 86 -7.01 3.66 21.68
N GLU A 87 -5.91 4.35 21.42
CA GLU A 87 -5.88 5.56 20.58
C GLU A 87 -4.92 5.37 19.41
N TRP A 88 -5.40 5.48 18.16
CA TRP A 88 -4.50 5.40 17.01
C TRP A 88 -3.76 6.72 16.75
N LEU A 89 -2.57 6.65 16.15
CA LEU A 89 -1.64 7.79 16.09
C LEU A 89 -1.87 8.78 14.95
N VAL A 90 -2.63 8.39 13.93
CA VAL A 90 -2.82 9.20 12.71
C VAL A 90 -4.13 9.99 12.78
N GLU A 91 -4.09 11.28 12.45
CA GLU A 91 -5.25 11.96 11.85
C GLU A 91 -5.53 11.23 10.53
N ALA A 92 -6.42 10.24 10.58
CA ALA A 92 -6.80 9.51 9.41
C ALA A 92 -7.48 10.49 8.43
N PHE A 93 -7.07 10.49 7.16
CA PHE A 93 -8.02 10.75 6.08
C PHE A 93 -9.22 9.86 6.39
N ALA A 94 -10.32 10.46 6.83
CA ALA A 94 -11.55 9.73 7.11
C ALA A 94 -12.10 9.31 5.75
N PRO A 95 -11.90 8.05 5.32
CA PRO A 95 -12.49 7.61 4.08
C PRO A 95 -13.99 7.72 4.29
N GLN A 96 -14.69 8.48 3.45
CA GLN A 96 -16.14 8.37 3.49
C GLN A 96 -16.47 6.96 3.03
N PRO A 97 -17.17 6.15 3.84
CA PRO A 97 -17.57 4.82 3.43
C PRO A 97 -18.35 4.98 2.12
N THR A 98 -17.83 4.42 1.04
CA THR A 98 -18.59 4.31 -0.20
C THR A 98 -19.20 2.94 -0.25
N GLU A 99 -20.49 2.90 -0.56
CA GLU A 99 -21.19 1.65 -0.77
C GLU A 99 -20.53 0.89 -1.93
N ALA A 100 -20.51 -0.43 -1.81
CA ALA A 100 -20.07 -1.29 -2.90
C ALA A 100 -20.89 -0.97 -4.15
N GLN A 101 -20.21 -0.82 -5.29
CA GLN A 101 -20.84 -0.38 -6.52
C GLN A 101 -20.30 -1.13 -7.73
N GLN A 102 -21.08 -1.08 -8.81
CA GLN A 102 -20.65 -1.65 -10.08
C GLN A 102 -19.63 -0.73 -10.76
N ALA A 103 -18.75 -1.33 -11.55
CA ALA A 103 -17.91 -0.61 -12.48
C ALA A 103 -17.86 -1.34 -13.82
N GLU A 104 -17.79 -0.59 -14.90
CA GLU A 104 -17.56 -1.10 -16.25
C GLU A 104 -16.05 -1.11 -16.54
N VAL A 105 -15.55 -2.21 -17.10
CA VAL A 105 -14.20 -2.29 -17.63
C VAL A 105 -14.15 -1.53 -18.96
N VAL A 106 -13.53 -0.35 -18.96
CA VAL A 106 -13.46 0.50 -20.16
C VAL A 106 -12.29 0.13 -21.05
N ALA A 107 -11.15 -0.21 -20.44
CA ALA A 107 -9.94 -0.56 -21.19
C ALA A 107 -9.10 -1.57 -20.43
N ILE A 108 -8.44 -2.46 -21.18
CA ILE A 108 -7.41 -3.36 -20.67
C ILE A 108 -6.21 -3.23 -21.59
N GLU A 109 -5.06 -2.93 -21.02
CA GLU A 109 -3.79 -2.79 -21.75
C GLU A 109 -2.74 -3.71 -21.14
N ARG A 110 -2.04 -4.47 -21.98
CA ARG A 110 -0.95 -5.33 -21.51
C ARG A 110 0.32 -4.50 -21.32
N MET A 111 0.74 -4.36 -20.06
CA MET A 111 1.91 -3.58 -19.66
C MET A 111 3.20 -4.39 -19.75
N THR A 112 3.14 -5.67 -19.35
CA THR A 112 4.25 -6.62 -19.43
C THR A 112 3.71 -8.00 -19.81
N HIS A 113 4.58 -9.01 -19.84
CA HIS A 113 4.15 -10.40 -20.01
C HIS A 113 3.16 -10.89 -18.94
N ASP A 114 3.17 -10.31 -17.74
CA ASP A 114 2.36 -10.72 -16.59
C ASP A 114 1.58 -9.59 -15.90
N ILE A 115 1.58 -8.36 -16.40
CA ILE A 115 0.81 -7.22 -15.83
C ILE A 115 -0.15 -6.64 -16.86
N LEU A 116 -1.41 -6.45 -16.46
CA LEU A 116 -2.41 -5.68 -17.18
C LEU A 116 -2.67 -4.36 -16.45
N SER A 117 -2.82 -3.26 -17.18
CA SER A 117 -3.55 -2.08 -16.72
C SER A 117 -5.03 -2.26 -17.05
N ILE A 118 -5.90 -1.97 -16.09
CA ILE A 118 -7.36 -2.07 -16.22
C ILE A 118 -7.94 -0.73 -15.81
N ARG A 119 -8.71 -0.10 -16.69
CA ARG A 119 -9.41 1.16 -16.41
C ARG A 119 -10.90 0.91 -16.22
N LEU A 120 -11.44 1.44 -15.14
CA LEU A 120 -12.80 1.23 -14.68
C LEU A 120 -13.58 2.54 -14.70
N ALA A 121 -14.76 2.53 -15.32
CA ALA A 121 -15.78 3.57 -15.14
C ALA A 121 -16.72 3.14 -14.00
N LEU A 122 -16.77 3.94 -12.95
CA LEU A 122 -17.57 3.65 -11.76
C LEU A 122 -19.01 4.13 -11.96
N ALA A 123 -19.98 3.35 -11.48
CA ALA A 123 -21.40 3.71 -11.58
C ALA A 123 -21.69 5.07 -10.91
N ASP A 124 -21.05 5.34 -9.76
CA ASP A 124 -21.02 6.66 -9.14
C ASP A 124 -19.57 7.04 -8.77
N ARG A 125 -18.87 7.58 -9.78
CA ARG A 125 -17.52 8.10 -9.61
C ARG A 125 -17.44 9.25 -8.60
N THR A 126 -18.52 10.01 -8.40
CA THR A 126 -18.51 11.24 -7.57
C THR A 126 -18.54 10.95 -6.08
N SER A 127 -19.18 9.84 -5.67
CA SER A 127 -19.13 9.36 -4.29
C SER A 127 -17.79 8.69 -3.98
N PHE A 128 -17.16 8.02 -4.96
CA PHE A 128 -15.89 7.31 -4.78
C PHE A 128 -14.68 8.24 -4.59
N ARG A 129 -14.44 8.69 -3.35
CA ARG A 129 -13.34 9.59 -2.98
C ARG A 129 -12.23 8.83 -2.26
N PHE A 130 -11.05 8.77 -2.87
CA PHE A 130 -9.87 8.09 -2.33
C PHE A 130 -8.67 9.03 -2.23
N ALA A 131 -7.70 8.69 -1.40
CA ALA A 131 -6.39 9.34 -1.34
C ALA A 131 -5.36 8.56 -2.18
N ALA A 132 -4.45 9.27 -2.85
CA ALA A 132 -3.46 8.67 -3.73
C ALA A 132 -2.59 7.64 -3.00
N GLY A 133 -2.60 6.38 -3.44
CA GLY A 133 -1.95 5.25 -2.78
C GLY A 133 -2.90 4.26 -2.09
N GLN A 134 -4.19 4.59 -1.96
CA GLN A 134 -5.21 3.66 -1.47
C GLN A 134 -5.51 2.54 -2.48
N TYR A 135 -6.24 1.53 -2.00
CA TYR A 135 -6.71 0.39 -2.80
C TYR A 135 -8.22 0.21 -2.71
N LEU A 136 -8.75 -0.60 -3.63
CA LEU A 136 -10.11 -1.11 -3.62
C LEU A 136 -10.11 -2.63 -3.68
N SER A 137 -11.19 -3.24 -3.23
CA SER A 137 -11.50 -4.65 -3.43
C SER A 137 -12.24 -4.81 -4.75
N LEU A 138 -11.73 -5.64 -5.66
CA LEU A 138 -12.33 -5.95 -6.95
C LEU A 138 -12.87 -7.39 -6.92
N ALA A 139 -14.15 -7.56 -7.20
CA ALA A 139 -14.77 -8.86 -7.42
C ALA A 139 -15.15 -9.01 -8.90
N VAL A 140 -14.56 -10.04 -9.52
CA VAL A 140 -14.89 -10.45 -10.89
C VAL A 140 -15.76 -11.72 -10.84
N PRO A 141 -16.72 -11.91 -11.76
CA PRO A 141 -17.60 -13.07 -11.75
C PRO A 141 -16.85 -14.41 -11.71
N GLY A 142 -17.18 -15.27 -10.75
CA GLY A 142 -16.56 -16.61 -10.65
C GLY A 142 -15.14 -16.63 -10.10
N ALA A 143 -14.69 -15.56 -9.43
CA ALA A 143 -13.48 -15.57 -8.60
C ALA A 143 -13.70 -14.75 -7.31
N PRO A 144 -12.96 -15.05 -6.22
CA PRO A 144 -13.10 -14.29 -4.98
C PRO A 144 -12.55 -12.87 -5.13
N ALA A 145 -13.09 -11.93 -4.35
CA ALA A 145 -12.64 -10.54 -4.35
C ALA A 145 -11.17 -10.41 -3.89
N ARG A 146 -10.42 -9.48 -4.49
CA ARG A 146 -9.03 -9.20 -4.14
C ARG A 146 -8.75 -7.70 -4.15
N ASN A 147 -7.81 -7.28 -3.32
CA ASN A 147 -7.41 -5.89 -3.21
C ASN A 147 -6.43 -5.53 -4.32
N TYR A 148 -6.67 -4.39 -4.97
CA TYR A 148 -5.78 -3.79 -5.97
C TYR A 148 -5.65 -2.31 -5.69
N SER A 149 -4.41 -1.84 -5.57
CA SER A 149 -4.12 -0.42 -5.34
C SER A 149 -4.38 0.39 -6.60
N MET A 150 -4.97 1.57 -6.43
CA MET A 150 -5.29 2.46 -7.55
C MET A 150 -4.01 3.10 -8.10
N ALA A 151 -3.90 3.12 -9.42
CA ALA A 151 -2.80 3.71 -10.18
C ALA A 151 -3.13 5.09 -10.76
N SER A 152 -4.43 5.43 -10.88
CA SER A 152 -4.87 6.76 -11.28
C SER A 152 -4.82 7.75 -10.12
N ARG A 153 -4.80 9.05 -10.44
CA ARG A 153 -4.93 10.10 -9.43
C ARG A 153 -6.37 10.17 -8.90
N PRO A 154 -6.57 10.63 -7.65
CA PRO A 154 -7.90 10.78 -7.02
C PRO A 154 -8.95 11.55 -7.81
N ASN A 155 -8.53 12.46 -8.70
CA ASN A 155 -9.39 13.34 -9.47
C ASN A 155 -9.63 12.89 -10.92
N GLU A 156 -9.05 11.76 -11.34
CA GLU A 156 -9.29 11.23 -12.69
C GLU A 156 -10.66 10.56 -12.81
N GLU A 157 -11.28 10.67 -13.97
CA GLU A 157 -12.59 10.09 -14.25
C GLU A 157 -12.58 8.57 -14.13
N LEU A 158 -11.56 7.91 -14.68
CA LEU A 158 -11.40 6.46 -14.63
C LEU A 158 -10.50 6.04 -13.46
N VAL A 159 -10.86 4.93 -12.83
CA VAL A 159 -10.00 4.27 -11.84
C VAL A 159 -9.10 3.26 -12.56
N GLU A 160 -7.79 3.43 -12.45
CA GLU A 160 -6.81 2.53 -13.06
C GLU A 160 -6.24 1.56 -12.03
N LEU A 161 -6.06 0.29 -12.40
CA LEU A 161 -5.44 -0.76 -11.58
C LEU A 161 -4.33 -1.45 -12.38
N HIS A 162 -3.22 -1.83 -11.74
CA HIS A 162 -2.23 -2.73 -12.36
C HIS A 162 -2.31 -4.12 -11.75
N VAL A 163 -2.78 -5.09 -12.52
CA VAL A 163 -3.04 -6.46 -12.06
C VAL A 163 -1.99 -7.42 -12.61
N ARG A 164 -1.15 -7.92 -11.69
CA ARG A 164 -0.19 -8.98 -12.00
C ARG A 164 -0.84 -10.37 -12.01
N ALA A 165 -0.54 -11.18 -13.01
CA ALA A 165 -0.83 -12.61 -13.02
C ALA A 165 -0.01 -13.32 -11.95
N VAL A 166 -0.69 -14.02 -11.05
CA VAL A 166 -0.05 -14.86 -10.03
C VAL A 166 -0.25 -16.31 -10.48
N PRO A 167 0.82 -17.11 -10.65
CA PRO A 167 0.69 -18.54 -10.97
C PRO A 167 -0.25 -19.24 -9.98
N GLY A 168 -1.26 -19.95 -10.49
CA GLY A 168 -2.29 -20.61 -9.67
C GLY A 168 -3.31 -19.67 -9.01
N GLY A 169 -3.19 -18.35 -9.20
CA GLY A 169 -4.11 -17.36 -8.64
C GLY A 169 -5.47 -17.39 -9.32
N LEU A 170 -6.54 -17.67 -8.56
CA LEU A 170 -7.91 -17.74 -9.08
C LEU A 170 -8.37 -16.41 -9.71
N THR A 171 -8.23 -15.29 -8.98
CA THR A 171 -8.71 -13.97 -9.41
C THR A 171 -7.83 -13.38 -10.51
N SER A 172 -6.52 -13.32 -10.31
CA SER A 172 -5.60 -12.78 -11.32
C SER A 172 -5.56 -13.64 -12.59
N GLY A 173 -5.63 -14.97 -12.47
CA GLY A 173 -5.75 -15.87 -13.61
C GLY A 173 -7.03 -15.63 -14.40
N ARG A 174 -8.18 -15.45 -13.73
CA ARG A 174 -9.44 -15.13 -14.40
C ARG A 174 -9.41 -13.77 -15.10
N ILE A 175 -8.86 -12.75 -14.43
CA ILE A 175 -8.69 -11.41 -15.02
C ILE A 175 -7.88 -11.50 -16.31
N HIS A 176 -6.73 -12.19 -16.28
CA HIS A 176 -5.85 -12.32 -17.46
C HIS A 176 -6.43 -13.21 -18.56
N ALA A 177 -7.27 -14.18 -18.23
CA ALA A 177 -7.80 -15.13 -19.20
C ALA A 177 -9.11 -14.68 -19.87
N SER A 178 -9.94 -13.89 -19.19
CA SER A 178 -11.34 -13.71 -19.59
C SER A 178 -11.93 -12.31 -19.42
N LEU A 179 -11.31 -11.43 -18.61
CA LEU A 179 -11.86 -10.08 -18.45
C LEU A 179 -11.63 -9.30 -19.74
N VAL A 180 -12.67 -8.64 -20.24
CA VAL A 180 -12.63 -7.82 -21.46
C VAL A 180 -13.29 -6.46 -21.23
N ALA A 181 -13.03 -5.51 -22.13
CA ALA A 181 -13.75 -4.25 -22.12
C ALA A 181 -15.25 -4.47 -22.35
N GLY A 182 -16.08 -3.72 -21.62
CA GLY A 182 -17.55 -3.87 -21.54
C GLY A 182 -18.03 -4.79 -20.41
N ASP A 183 -17.15 -5.57 -19.77
CA ASP A 183 -17.53 -6.38 -18.62
C ASP A 183 -17.90 -5.51 -17.42
N THR A 184 -18.88 -5.98 -16.63
CA THR A 184 -19.25 -5.37 -15.35
C THR A 184 -18.60 -6.12 -14.19
N VAL A 185 -17.97 -5.38 -13.29
CA VAL A 185 -17.32 -5.87 -12.06
C VAL A 185 -17.93 -5.19 -10.83
N GLN A 186 -17.72 -5.77 -9.64
CA GLN A 186 -18.06 -5.11 -8.38
C GLN A 186 -16.81 -4.58 -7.71
N ILE A 187 -16.90 -3.37 -7.16
CA ILE A 187 -15.85 -2.76 -6.35
C ILE A 187 -16.36 -2.39 -4.96
N ASP A 188 -15.45 -2.44 -3.98
CA ASP A 188 -15.68 -1.99 -2.60
C ASP A 188 -14.40 -1.31 -2.07
N GLY A 189 -14.54 -0.33 -1.18
CA GLY A 189 -13.46 0.57 -0.75
C GLY A 189 -13.88 2.04 -0.86
N PRO A 190 -12.93 2.99 -0.86
CA PRO A 190 -11.48 2.79 -0.80
C PRO A 190 -10.98 2.40 0.60
N ALA A 191 -9.82 1.78 0.65
CA ALA A 191 -9.16 1.37 1.89
C ALA A 191 -7.64 1.54 1.81
N GLY A 192 -6.97 1.39 2.96
CA GLY A 192 -5.53 1.51 3.08
C GLY A 192 -5.07 2.85 3.65
N SER A 193 -3.95 2.81 4.35
CA SER A 193 -3.35 3.93 5.08
C SER A 193 -2.07 4.47 4.46
N ALA A 194 -1.55 3.80 3.43
CA ALA A 194 -0.32 4.12 2.73
C ALA A 194 -0.60 5.08 1.57
N TYR A 195 -1.02 6.29 1.89
CA TYR A 195 -1.40 7.32 0.92
C TYR A 195 -0.62 8.61 1.10
N LEU A 196 -0.55 9.44 0.06
CA LEU A 196 0.18 10.70 0.05
C LEU A 196 -0.23 11.61 1.23
N ARG A 197 0.78 12.11 1.97
CA ARG A 197 0.62 13.15 2.98
C ARG A 197 0.79 14.52 2.33
N GLU A 198 -0.31 15.15 1.94
CA GLU A 198 -0.35 16.35 1.08
C GLU A 198 0.26 17.61 1.71
N VAL A 199 0.30 17.71 3.05
CA VAL A 199 0.86 18.86 3.77
C VAL A 199 2.38 18.72 4.02
N HIS A 200 2.99 17.62 3.57
CA HIS A 200 4.42 17.39 3.76
C HIS A 200 5.28 18.30 2.88
N SER A 201 6.34 18.87 3.43
CA SER A 201 7.28 19.76 2.72
C SER A 201 8.71 19.21 2.63
N GLY A 202 9.00 18.06 3.24
CA GLY A 202 10.29 17.38 3.14
C GLY A 202 10.39 16.48 1.89
N PRO A 203 11.53 15.82 1.66
CA PRO A 203 11.70 14.89 0.55
C PRO A 203 10.66 13.75 0.55
N ILE A 204 10.34 13.25 -0.63
CA ILE A 204 9.51 12.05 -0.83
C ILE A 204 10.37 10.96 -1.46
N VAL A 205 10.34 9.77 -0.86
CA VAL A 205 11.01 8.57 -1.39
C VAL A 205 9.97 7.50 -1.69
N ALA A 206 9.86 7.10 -2.94
CA ALA A 206 8.85 6.19 -3.44
C ALA A 206 9.52 4.91 -3.98
N LEU A 207 9.25 3.77 -3.36
CA LEU A 207 9.91 2.50 -3.62
C LEU A 207 8.88 1.49 -4.13
N ALA A 208 8.99 1.09 -5.41
CA ALA A 208 8.05 0.22 -6.08
C ALA A 208 8.69 -1.12 -6.47
N GLY A 209 7.97 -2.23 -6.26
CA GLY A 209 8.34 -3.55 -6.77
C GLY A 209 7.26 -4.15 -7.66
N GLY A 210 7.57 -4.42 -8.93
CA GLY A 210 6.61 -5.02 -9.89
C GLY A 210 5.30 -4.23 -10.00
N SER A 211 4.15 -4.86 -9.68
CA SER A 211 2.85 -4.17 -9.68
C SER A 211 2.72 -3.11 -8.58
N GLY A 212 3.65 -3.05 -7.62
CA GLY A 212 3.73 -1.98 -6.62
C GLY A 212 3.97 -0.59 -7.23
N LEU A 213 4.29 -0.49 -8.52
CA LEU A 213 4.32 0.79 -9.23
C LEU A 213 2.94 1.43 -9.35
N ALA A 214 1.82 0.68 -9.27
CA ALA A 214 0.47 1.25 -9.29
C ALA A 214 0.25 2.34 -8.22
N PRO A 215 0.28 2.04 -6.91
CA PRO A 215 0.05 3.07 -5.89
C PRO A 215 1.13 4.15 -5.92
N ILE A 216 2.37 3.82 -6.30
CA ILE A 216 3.45 4.79 -6.43
C ILE A 216 3.19 5.78 -7.56
N LYS A 217 2.67 5.33 -8.72
CA LYS A 217 2.22 6.21 -9.81
C LYS A 217 1.16 7.18 -9.31
N SER A 218 0.13 6.67 -8.63
CA SER A 218 -0.94 7.51 -8.07
C SER A 218 -0.37 8.59 -7.12
N ILE A 219 0.49 8.21 -6.18
CA ILE A 219 1.13 9.12 -5.21
C ILE A 219 1.98 10.18 -5.91
N VAL A 220 2.89 9.76 -6.79
CA VAL A 220 3.86 10.65 -7.44
C VAL A 220 3.16 11.64 -8.37
N GLU A 221 2.25 11.17 -9.23
CA GLU A 221 1.53 12.05 -10.13
C GLU A 221 0.63 13.02 -9.38
N THR A 222 0.00 12.59 -8.28
CA THR A 222 -0.82 13.49 -7.45
C THR A 222 0.05 14.57 -6.82
N ALA A 223 1.20 14.20 -6.24
CA ALA A 223 2.14 15.15 -5.65
C ALA A 223 2.62 16.21 -6.66
N LEU A 224 3.00 15.77 -7.86
CA LEU A 224 3.44 16.66 -8.94
C LEU A 224 2.32 17.60 -9.41
N HIS A 225 1.10 17.11 -9.59
CA HIS A 225 -0.05 17.93 -10.01
C HIS A 225 -0.54 18.90 -8.94
N GLN A 226 -0.34 18.58 -7.66
CA GLN A 226 -0.58 19.52 -6.55
C GLN A 226 0.52 20.59 -6.42
N GLY A 227 1.58 20.51 -7.22
CA GLY A 227 2.68 21.47 -7.20
C GLY A 227 3.61 21.31 -6.01
N MET A 228 3.67 20.11 -5.41
CA MET A 228 4.63 19.81 -4.35
C MET A 228 6.06 20.01 -4.86
N ALA A 229 6.79 20.96 -4.26
CA ALA A 229 8.07 21.44 -4.78
C ALA A 229 9.30 20.69 -4.26
N GLN A 230 9.14 19.89 -3.20
CA GLN A 230 10.19 19.06 -2.63
C GLN A 230 10.74 18.02 -3.63
N PRO A 231 11.96 17.50 -3.41
CA PRO A 231 12.48 16.37 -4.17
C PRO A 231 11.60 15.12 -4.02
N ILE A 232 11.36 14.43 -5.14
CA ILE A 232 10.64 13.16 -5.23
C ILE A 232 11.56 12.14 -5.91
N HIS A 233 11.98 11.13 -5.15
CA HIS A 233 12.84 10.05 -5.65
C HIS A 233 12.04 8.77 -5.80
N VAL A 234 11.96 8.24 -7.02
CA VAL A 234 11.23 7.01 -7.34
C VAL A 234 12.22 5.92 -7.72
N TYR A 235 12.23 4.81 -6.99
CA TYR A 235 12.98 3.60 -7.36
C TYR A 235 12.01 2.51 -7.76
N PHE A 236 12.24 1.91 -8.93
CA PHE A 236 11.38 0.86 -9.46
C PHE A 236 12.18 -0.43 -9.68
N GLY A 237 11.97 -1.38 -8.77
CA GLY A 237 12.64 -2.67 -8.75
C GLY A 237 11.86 -3.74 -9.51
N VAL A 238 12.53 -4.38 -10.47
CA VAL A 238 12.01 -5.56 -11.16
C VAL A 238 13.13 -6.60 -11.35
N ARG A 239 12.80 -7.79 -11.88
CA ARG A 239 13.82 -8.86 -12.03
C ARG A 239 14.66 -8.63 -13.29
N ALA A 240 14.00 -8.35 -14.41
CA ALA A 240 14.64 -8.18 -15.71
C ALA A 240 13.95 -7.09 -16.56
N GLU A 241 14.57 -6.69 -17.67
CA GLU A 241 14.04 -5.64 -18.56
C GLU A 241 12.61 -5.90 -19.04
N ARG A 242 12.25 -7.17 -19.30
CA ARG A 242 10.89 -7.56 -19.73
C ARG A 242 9.78 -7.26 -18.71
N ASP A 243 10.16 -6.98 -17.47
CA ASP A 243 9.27 -6.68 -16.37
C ASP A 243 9.11 -5.16 -16.17
N LEU A 244 9.89 -4.35 -16.89
CA LEU A 244 9.77 -2.90 -16.89
C LEU A 244 8.53 -2.47 -17.66
N TYR A 245 7.80 -1.51 -17.10
CA TYR A 245 6.68 -0.84 -17.74
C TYR A 245 6.57 0.60 -17.23
N LEU A 246 5.89 1.46 -17.99
CA LEU A 246 5.77 2.91 -17.72
C LEU A 246 7.10 3.66 -17.58
N VAL A 247 8.20 3.09 -18.05
CA VAL A 247 9.52 3.73 -17.99
C VAL A 247 9.50 5.06 -18.73
N GLU A 248 9.05 5.08 -19.99
CA GLU A 248 8.99 6.32 -20.78
C GLU A 248 8.02 7.34 -20.19
N HIS A 249 6.94 6.87 -19.56
CA HIS A 249 5.99 7.72 -18.86
C HIS A 249 6.65 8.46 -17.69
N PHE A 250 7.38 7.76 -16.82
CA PHE A 250 8.14 8.41 -15.74
C PHE A 250 9.30 9.27 -16.25
N ARG A 251 10.00 8.86 -17.33
CA ARG A 251 11.02 9.71 -17.97
C ARG A 251 10.41 11.00 -18.53
N ALA A 252 9.20 10.96 -19.07
CA ALA A 252 8.48 12.14 -19.51
C ALA A 252 8.15 13.07 -18.34
N LEU A 253 7.71 12.51 -17.20
CA LEU A 253 7.50 13.27 -15.98
C LEU A 253 8.80 13.90 -15.46
N GLU A 254 9.94 13.19 -15.46
CA GLU A 254 11.23 13.77 -15.04
C GLU A 254 11.65 14.96 -15.91
N ARG A 255 11.39 14.89 -17.23
CA ARG A 255 11.68 16.01 -18.14
C ARG A 255 10.78 17.21 -17.87
N GLN A 256 9.54 16.98 -17.44
CA GLN A 256 8.57 18.03 -17.12
C GLN A 256 8.80 18.62 -15.72
N PHE A 257 9.15 17.80 -14.73
CA PHE A 257 9.23 18.15 -13.32
C PHE A 257 10.66 17.97 -12.80
N ARG A 258 11.35 19.11 -12.64
CA ARG A 258 12.76 19.18 -12.23
C ARG A 258 13.06 18.59 -10.85
N ASN A 259 12.04 18.42 -10.02
CA ASN A 259 12.13 17.84 -8.67
C ASN A 259 11.84 16.33 -8.64
N LEU A 260 11.57 15.67 -9.78
CA LEU A 260 11.40 14.23 -9.86
C LEU A 260 12.68 13.55 -10.35
N SER A 261 13.02 12.42 -9.73
CA SER A 261 13.98 11.45 -10.27
C SER A 261 13.38 10.05 -10.28
N PHE A 262 13.60 9.28 -11.34
CA PHE A 262 13.10 7.92 -11.54
C PHE A 262 14.25 6.97 -11.87
N MET A 263 14.38 5.91 -11.08
CA MET A 263 15.48 4.96 -11.16
C MET A 263 14.99 3.51 -11.22
N PRO A 264 14.94 2.92 -12.42
CA PRO A 264 14.74 1.49 -12.57
C PRO A 264 15.95 0.69 -12.08
N VAL A 265 15.70 -0.42 -11.39
CA VAL A 265 16.72 -1.32 -10.85
C VAL A 265 16.35 -2.78 -11.17
N LEU A 266 17.28 -3.53 -11.77
CA LEU A 266 17.11 -4.92 -12.17
C LEU A 266 17.87 -5.86 -11.24
N SER A 267 17.18 -6.82 -10.62
CA SER A 267 17.80 -7.70 -9.62
C SER A 267 18.39 -9.00 -10.17
N GLN A 268 18.01 -9.44 -11.37
CA GLN A 268 18.43 -10.75 -11.92
C GLN A 268 19.22 -10.64 -13.23
N THR A 269 19.13 -9.55 -13.97
CA THR A 269 19.85 -9.37 -15.23
C THR A 269 20.77 -8.16 -15.16
N ALA A 270 22.05 -8.38 -15.46
CA ALA A 270 22.95 -7.28 -15.78
C ALA A 270 22.44 -6.58 -17.05
N SER A 271 22.49 -5.25 -17.05
CA SER A 271 22.13 -4.42 -18.18
C SER A 271 23.10 -3.25 -18.27
N ASP A 272 23.47 -2.88 -19.49
CA ASP A 272 24.26 -1.66 -19.75
C ASP A 272 23.37 -0.40 -19.66
N GLY A 273 22.04 -0.56 -19.77
CA GLY A 273 21.07 0.53 -19.76
C GLY A 273 20.41 0.79 -18.40
N TRP A 274 20.48 -0.16 -17.47
CA TRP A 274 19.77 -0.09 -16.19
C TRP A 274 20.68 -0.44 -15.01
N ARG A 275 20.39 0.17 -13.86
CA ARG A 275 21.11 -0.16 -12.63
C ARG A 275 20.80 -1.61 -12.24
N SER A 276 21.84 -2.35 -11.85
CA SER A 276 21.71 -3.73 -11.36
C SER A 276 21.68 -3.77 -9.83
N GLY A 277 20.98 -4.74 -9.25
CA GLY A 277 20.91 -4.98 -7.80
C GLY A 277 19.51 -4.89 -7.20
N PHE A 278 19.42 -4.64 -5.89
CA PHE A 278 18.15 -4.41 -5.20
C PHE A 278 17.91 -2.92 -4.95
N ILE A 279 16.63 -2.50 -4.93
CA ILE A 279 16.29 -1.09 -4.74
C ILE A 279 16.71 -0.53 -3.37
N ALA A 280 16.79 -1.38 -2.33
CA ALA A 280 17.27 -0.97 -1.01
C ALA A 280 18.76 -0.60 -1.04
N ASP A 281 19.57 -1.36 -1.78
CA ASP A 281 20.99 -1.07 -1.97
C ASP A 281 21.20 0.18 -2.82
N ALA A 282 20.42 0.31 -3.90
CA ALA A 282 20.43 1.50 -4.76
C ALA A 282 20.11 2.78 -3.96
N LEU A 283 19.10 2.72 -3.09
CA LEU A 283 18.74 3.83 -2.20
C LEU A 283 19.89 4.18 -1.24
N ALA A 284 20.51 3.19 -0.61
CA ALA A 284 21.61 3.39 0.33
C ALA A 284 22.91 3.87 -0.33
N GLN A 285 23.09 3.61 -1.63
CA GLN A 285 24.22 4.12 -2.41
C GLN A 285 24.03 5.59 -2.79
N ASP A 286 22.80 6.01 -3.08
CA ASP A 286 22.51 7.36 -3.56
C ASP A 286 22.34 8.38 -2.42
N HIS A 287 22.02 7.92 -1.22
CA HIS A 287 21.71 8.76 -0.08
C HIS A 287 22.51 8.37 1.16
N SER A 288 23.05 9.37 1.86
CA SER A 288 23.66 9.20 3.18
C SER A 288 22.73 9.55 4.35
N ASP A 289 21.67 10.33 4.09
CA ASP A 289 20.69 10.78 5.08
C ASP A 289 19.37 11.12 4.37
N LEU A 290 18.26 10.64 4.92
CA LEU A 290 16.89 10.90 4.51
C LEU A 290 16.02 11.36 5.70
N THR A 291 16.64 11.86 6.76
CA THR A 291 15.92 12.44 7.91
C THR A 291 14.93 13.50 7.44
N GLY A 292 13.68 13.40 7.92
CA GLY A 292 12.59 14.29 7.51
C GLY A 292 11.94 13.95 6.16
N ALA A 293 12.34 12.85 5.50
CA ALA A 293 11.63 12.33 4.34
C ALA A 293 10.34 11.60 4.74
N LYS A 294 9.37 11.57 3.82
CA LYS A 294 8.28 10.59 3.85
C LYS A 294 8.51 9.54 2.80
N ALA A 295 8.43 8.27 3.21
CA ALA A 295 8.68 7.15 2.34
C ALA A 295 7.37 6.41 2.03
N TYR A 296 7.19 6.02 0.77
CA TYR A 296 6.07 5.21 0.30
C TYR A 296 6.64 3.95 -0.34
N VAL A 297 6.26 2.77 0.17
CA VAL A 297 6.87 1.50 -0.24
C VAL A 297 5.77 0.53 -0.63
N ALA A 298 5.78 0.04 -1.87
CA ALA A 298 4.75 -0.88 -2.35
C ALA A 298 5.35 -2.02 -3.19
N GLY A 299 4.94 -3.26 -2.91
CA GLY A 299 5.39 -4.43 -3.66
C GLY A 299 5.49 -5.71 -2.83
N PRO A 300 6.33 -6.69 -3.26
CA PRO A 300 6.48 -7.96 -2.57
C PRO A 300 6.98 -7.81 -1.13
N PRO A 301 6.51 -8.64 -0.17
CA PRO A 301 6.86 -8.50 1.25
C PRO A 301 8.37 -8.48 1.54
N ALA A 302 9.16 -9.33 0.90
CA ALA A 302 10.61 -9.37 1.09
C ALA A 302 11.30 -8.06 0.66
N MET A 303 10.84 -7.46 -0.44
CA MET A 303 11.34 -6.17 -0.90
C MET A 303 10.94 -5.07 0.08
N VAL A 304 9.67 -5.06 0.51
CA VAL A 304 9.18 -4.10 1.50
C VAL A 304 10.03 -4.16 2.77
N ASP A 305 10.22 -5.35 3.36
CA ASP A 305 11.01 -5.53 4.58
C ASP A 305 12.46 -5.01 4.42
N SER A 306 13.11 -5.26 3.27
CA SER A 306 14.45 -4.76 2.96
C SER A 306 14.49 -3.22 2.84
N CYS A 307 13.53 -2.62 2.13
CA CYS A 307 13.42 -1.17 1.98
C CYS A 307 13.16 -0.47 3.32
N LEU A 308 12.30 -1.05 4.16
CA LEU A 308 12.00 -0.54 5.49
C LEU A 308 13.25 -0.46 6.37
N ALA A 309 14.09 -1.49 6.33
CA ALA A 309 15.37 -1.51 7.04
C ALA A 309 16.34 -0.44 6.49
N ALA A 310 16.48 -0.33 5.17
CA ALA A 310 17.35 0.68 4.54
C ALA A 310 16.91 2.12 4.87
N LEU A 311 15.61 2.40 4.79
CA LEU A 311 15.05 3.72 5.15
C LEU A 311 15.32 4.07 6.62
N GLY A 312 15.16 3.11 7.53
CA GLY A 312 15.47 3.31 8.95
C GLY A 312 16.96 3.60 9.19
N ALA A 313 17.85 2.89 8.49
CA ALA A 313 19.29 3.13 8.55
C ALA A 313 19.68 4.51 7.98
N LEU A 314 18.90 5.03 7.04
CA LEU A 314 19.04 6.38 6.47
C LEU A 314 18.32 7.47 7.30
N GLY A 315 17.82 7.16 8.50
CA GLY A 315 17.24 8.15 9.41
C GLY A 315 15.76 8.48 9.20
N VAL A 316 15.06 7.77 8.31
CA VAL A 316 13.60 7.98 8.14
C VAL A 316 12.87 7.41 9.36
N HIS A 317 12.08 8.25 10.02
CA HIS A 317 11.28 7.81 11.17
C HIS A 317 10.22 6.78 10.75
N ALA A 318 10.01 5.75 11.58
CA ALA A 318 9.06 4.68 11.29
C ALA A 318 7.62 5.19 11.02
N PHE A 319 7.22 6.31 11.65
CA PHE A 319 5.90 6.93 11.42
C PHE A 319 5.78 7.62 10.05
N ASP A 320 6.90 7.99 9.44
CA ASP A 320 6.98 8.61 8.12
C ASP A 320 7.18 7.58 6.99
N ILE A 321 7.18 6.29 7.32
CA ILE A 321 7.26 5.20 6.34
C ILE A 321 5.88 4.56 6.16
N HIS A 322 5.36 4.67 4.94
CA HIS A 322 4.03 4.26 4.54
C HIS A 322 4.11 3.07 3.58
N ALA A 323 3.90 1.86 4.11
CA ALA A 323 4.11 0.63 3.34
C ALA A 323 2.79 -0.11 2.97
N ASP A 324 2.74 -0.60 1.74
CA ASP A 324 1.71 -1.48 1.19
C ASP A 324 2.34 -2.78 0.64
N ALA A 325 2.34 -3.82 1.48
CA ALA A 325 2.91 -5.11 1.13
C ALA A 325 1.87 -6.01 0.46
N PHE A 326 2.19 -6.52 -0.74
CA PHE A 326 1.27 -7.32 -1.54
C PHE A 326 1.39 -8.80 -1.17
N PHE A 327 0.47 -9.29 -0.35
CA PHE A 327 0.44 -10.70 0.05
C PHE A 327 -0.30 -11.55 -0.98
N THR A 328 0.39 -12.56 -1.47
CA THR A 328 -0.25 -13.77 -2.01
C THR A 328 -0.43 -14.73 -0.84
N PRO A 329 -1.67 -15.12 -0.46
CA PRO A 329 -1.88 -16.14 0.57
C PRO A 329 -1.05 -17.39 0.25
N GLU A 330 -0.31 -17.89 1.23
CA GLU A 330 0.66 -18.98 1.08
C GLU A 330 0.01 -20.22 0.44
N GLY A 331 0.58 -20.62 -0.69
CA GLY A 331 0.14 -21.75 -1.50
C GLY A 331 1.05 -22.00 -2.71
N SER A 332 2.32 -21.63 -2.61
CA SER A 332 3.43 -22.17 -3.40
C SER A 332 4.70 -21.54 -2.86
N ASP A 333 5.52 -22.33 -2.16
CA ASP A 333 6.95 -22.08 -2.13
C ASP A 333 7.43 -21.96 -3.58
N ASN A 334 7.59 -20.73 -4.03
CA ASN A 334 8.42 -20.40 -5.16
C ASN A 334 9.60 -19.56 -4.64
N ASN A 335 10.27 -20.10 -3.61
CA ASN A 335 11.71 -19.95 -3.48
C ASN A 335 12.35 -20.78 -4.61
N GLY A 336 12.29 -20.22 -5.82
CA GLY A 336 13.09 -20.64 -6.95
C GLY A 336 14.17 -19.58 -7.17
N ALA A 337 15.38 -19.93 -6.74
CA ALA A 337 16.62 -19.14 -6.64
C ALA A 337 16.76 -18.35 -5.33
#